data_AF-A0A948R1L8-F1
#
_entry.id   AF-A0A948R1L8-F1
#
_cell.length_a   1.000
_cell.length_b   1.000
_cell.length_c   1.000
_cell.angle_alpha   90.00
_cell.angle_beta   90.00
_cell.angle_gamma   90.00
#
_symmetry.space_group_name_H-M   'P 1'
#
loop_
_entity.id
_entity.type
_entity.pdbx_description
1 polymer ?
#
loop_
_entity_poly.entity_id
_entity_poly.type
_entity_poly.pdbx_seq_one_letter_code
_entity_poly.pdbx_strand_id
1 'polypeptide(L)' 'MGVIIDRLAAKTGATADELIEATGWQRHSVLGALSRLKSRGFDFNLDLNAGRKAYRLQAQKG' A
#
# COMPACT_ATOMS: atom_id res chain seq x y z
N MET A 1 -6.51 -2.30 10.09
CA MET A 1 -6.00 -1.39 9.03
C MET A 1 -4.56 -0.92 9.27
N GLY A 2 -4.01 -0.96 10.50
CA GLY A 2 -2.63 -0.54 10.79
C GLY A 2 -1.59 -1.23 9.89
N VAL A 3 -1.65 -2.56 9.77
CA VAL A 3 -0.74 -3.36 8.93
C VAL A 3 -0.61 -2.84 7.50
N ILE A 4 -1.68 -2.41 6.83
CA ILE A 4 -1.55 -1.88 5.46
C ILE A 4 -0.76 -0.57 5.48
N ILE A 5 -1.10 0.36 6.38
CA ILE A 5 -0.42 1.65 6.47
C ILE A 5 1.07 1.46 6.83
N ASP A 6 1.38 0.59 7.80
CA ASP A 6 2.75 0.28 8.20
C ASP A 6 3.58 -0.28 7.02
N ARG A 7 2.97 -1.16 6.23
CA ARG A 7 3.59 -1.76 5.04
C ARG A 7 3.80 -0.73 3.92
N LEU A 8 2.85 0.17 3.72
CA LEU A 8 2.99 1.27 2.75
C LEU A 8 4.01 2.33 3.19
N ALA A 9 4.17 2.54 4.50
CA ALA A 9 5.12 3.47 5.10
C ALA A 9 6.57 2.92 5.10
N ALA A 10 6.74 1.62 4.89
CA ALA A 10 8.05 1.01 4.74
C ALA A 10 8.82 1.65 3.57
N LYS A 11 10.16 1.67 3.67
CA LYS A 11 11.03 2.32 2.67
C LYS A 11 10.81 1.83 1.24
N THR A 12 10.45 0.57 1.08
CA THR A 12 10.21 -0.07 -0.22
C THR A 12 8.75 -0.04 -0.66
N GLY A 13 7.84 0.44 0.19
CA GLY A 13 6.40 0.18 0.05
C GLY A 13 6.08 -1.31 0.15
N ALA A 14 4.87 -1.66 -0.27
CA ALA A 14 4.39 -3.04 -0.30
C ALA A 14 3.56 -3.34 -1.55
N THR A 15 3.74 -4.51 -2.14
CA THR A 15 2.93 -4.98 -3.27
C THR A 15 1.56 -5.46 -2.82
N ALA A 16 0.62 -5.61 -3.76
CA ALA A 16 -0.68 -6.20 -3.47
C ALA A 16 -0.53 -7.62 -2.87
N ASP A 17 0.39 -8.43 -3.38
CA ASP A 17 0.61 -9.79 -2.89
C ASP A 17 1.25 -9.80 -1.49
N GLU A 18 2.19 -8.91 -1.19
CA GLU A 18 2.76 -8.75 0.16
C GLU A 18 1.71 -8.28 1.18
N LEU A 19 0.77 -7.44 0.75
CA LEU A 19 -0.35 -7.02 1.59
C LEU A 19 -1.34 -8.17 1.82
N ILE A 20 -1.60 -9.01 0.82
CA ILE A 20 -2.41 -10.23 0.93
C ILE A 20 -1.77 -11.17 1.95
N GLU A 21 -0.47 -11.48 1.81
CA GLU A 21 0.25 -12.36 2.73
C GLU A 21 0.27 -11.81 4.16
N ALA A 22 0.51 -10.50 4.32
CA ALA A 22 0.57 -9.87 5.64
C ALA A 22 -0.79 -9.74 6.35
N THR A 23 -1.90 -9.74 5.61
CA THR A 23 -3.25 -9.55 6.17
C THR A 23 -4.11 -10.82 6.14
N GLY A 24 -3.74 -11.80 5.32
CA GLY A 24 -4.59 -12.95 4.99
C GLY A 24 -5.82 -12.57 4.15
N TRP A 25 -5.90 -11.35 3.61
CA TRP A 25 -7.07 -10.87 2.88
C TRP A 25 -7.03 -11.25 1.40
N GLN A 26 -8.21 -11.32 0.78
CA GLN A 26 -8.28 -11.47 -0.66
C GLN A 26 -7.84 -10.20 -1.38
N ARG A 27 -7.35 -10.35 -2.62
CA ARG A 27 -6.87 -9.25 -3.46
C ARG A 27 -7.88 -8.11 -3.58
N HIS A 28 -9.16 -8.42 -3.78
CA HIS A 28 -10.20 -7.39 -3.92
C HIS A 28 -10.39 -6.59 -2.62
N SER A 29 -10.22 -7.23 -1.44
CA SER A 29 -10.36 -6.58 -0.14
C SER A 29 -9.16 -5.66 0.12
N VAL A 30 -7.95 -6.09 -0.24
CA VAL A 30 -6.73 -5.25 -0.21
C VAL A 30 -6.89 -4.02 -1.12
N LEU A 31 -7.34 -4.21 -2.36
CA LEU A 31 -7.60 -3.10 -3.29
C LEU A 31 -8.69 -2.15 -2.77
N GLY A 32 -9.74 -2.69 -2.14
CA GLY A 32 -10.77 -1.88 -1.48
C GLY A 32 -10.22 -1.05 -0.32
N ALA A 33 -9.33 -1.63 0.49
CA ALA A 33 -8.66 -0.93 1.58
C ALA A 33 -7.73 0.18 1.05
N LEU A 34 -6.96 -0.08 -0.01
CA LEU A 34 -6.14 0.93 -0.69
C LEU A 34 -7.01 2.08 -1.23
N SER A 35 -8.10 1.76 -1.93
CA SER A 35 -9.06 2.75 -2.44
C SER A 35 -9.61 3.62 -1.30
N ARG A 36 -9.96 2.99 -0.17
CA ARG A 36 -10.45 3.70 1.02
C ARG A 36 -9.37 4.53 1.71
N LEU A 37 -8.10 4.13 1.66
CA LEU A 37 -6.99 4.97 2.14
C LEU A 37 -6.83 6.21 1.25
N LYS A 38 -6.90 6.04 -0.07
CA LYS A 38 -6.80 7.16 -1.01
C LYS A 38 -7.96 8.14 -0.83
N SER A 39 -9.19 7.63 -0.64
CA SER A 39 -10.35 8.47 -0.34
C SER A 39 -10.28 9.18 1.02
N ARG A 40 -9.47 8.66 1.95
CA ARG A 40 -9.21 9.29 3.26
C ARG A 40 -8.08 10.34 3.23
N GLY A 41 -7.48 10.58 2.07
CA GLY A 41 -6.41 11.57 1.90
C GLY A 41 -5.00 11.04 2.14
N PHE A 42 -4.81 9.71 2.18
CA PHE A 42 -3.46 9.15 2.19
C PHE A 42 -2.83 9.29 0.80
N ASP A 43 -1.69 9.97 0.75
CA ASP A 43 -0.95 10.15 -0.49
C ASP A 43 0.07 9.02 -0.67
N PHE A 44 -0.24 8.06 -1.53
CA PHE A 44 0.64 6.97 -1.91
C PHE A 44 0.61 6.76 -3.41
N ASN A 45 1.77 6.40 -3.94
CA ASN A 45 1.93 6.08 -5.35
C ASN A 45 2.23 4.60 -5.54
N LEU A 46 1.82 4.09 -6.69
CA LEU A 46 2.27 2.81 -7.19
C LEU A 46 3.62 3.02 -7.86
N ASP A 47 4.68 2.62 -7.18
CA ASP A 47 6.03 2.60 -7.72
C ASP A 47 6.21 1.30 -8.52
N LEU A 48 6.72 1.44 -9.74
CA LEU A 48 7.01 0.36 -10.67
C LEU A 48 8.53 0.21 -10.76
N ASN A 49 9.15 -0.13 -9.64
CA ASN A 49 10.60 -0.24 -9.59
C ASN A 49 11.03 -1.68 -9.94
N ALA A 50 11.84 -1.82 -11.00
CA ALA A 50 12.38 -3.11 -11.46
C ALA A 50 11.33 -4.23 -11.70
N GLY A 51 10.12 -3.87 -12.15
CA GLY A 51 9.03 -4.83 -12.41
C GLY A 51 8.18 -5.21 -11.19
N ARG A 52 8.52 -4.67 -10.00
CA ARG A 52 7.73 -4.83 -8.77
C ARG A 52 6.73 -3.69 -8.64
N LYS A 53 5.43 -4.02 -8.64
CA LYS A 53 4.30 -3.09 -8.41
C LYS A 53 4.11 -2.87 -6.91
N ALA A 54 4.83 -1.93 -6.31
CA ALA A 54 4.77 -1.64 -4.88
C ALA A 54 4.04 -0.32 -4.61
N TYR A 55 3.07 -0.35 -3.71
CA TYR A 55 2.41 0.85 -3.20
C TYR A 55 3.26 1.45 -2.08
N ARG A 56 3.60 2.72 -2.18
CA ARG A 56 4.44 3.42 -1.21
C ARG A 56 3.80 4.75 -0.81
N LEU A 57 3.68 4.98 0.50
CA LEU A 57 3.30 6.29 1.03
C LEU A 57 4.35 7.31 0.62
N GLN A 58 3.89 8.40 0.02
CA GLN A 58 4.74 9.57 -0.16
C GLN A 58 5.00 10.10 1.25
N ALA A 59 6.27 10.16 1.63
CA ALA A 59 6.63 10.94 2.81
C ALA A 59 6.14 12.36 2.53
N GLN A 60 5.15 12.80 3.31
CA GLN A 60 4.66 14.17 3.24
C GLN A 60 5.89 15.05 3.44
N LYS A 61 6.36 15.68 2.35
CA LYS A 61 7.40 16.69 2.44
C LYS A 61 6.78 17.85 3.21
N GLY A 62 7.06 17.89 4.51
CA GLY A 62 7.01 19.13 5.28
C GLY A 62 8.09 20.09 4.79
#